data_AF-A0AA86VMX8-F1
#
_entry.id   AF-A0AA86VMX8-F1
#
_cell.length_a   1.000
_cell.length_b   1.000
_cell.length_c   1.000
_cell.angle_alpha   90.00
_cell.angle_beta   90.00
_cell.angle_gamma   90.00
#
_symmetry.space_group_name_H-M   'P 1'
#
loop_
_entity.id
_entity.type
_entity.pdbx_description
1 polymer ?
#
loop_
_entity_poly.entity_id
_entity_poly.type
_entity_poly.pdbx_seq_one_letter_code
_entity_poly.pdbx_strand_id
1 'polypeptide(L)'
;MTHQLMTTWWLKRPTIQSRVVWRDIEATNLSYLNCSEFIKEGSLLNDAIHWLAFCCDVSMNVILAFDLTKSSFSDILLLVEFLNYDFESCYLEVLGDLLSVSVVEWNHSVETWVMEEYKVQLSWTKTSVVSTENIPAGWFFFPICSTKGGDIFGTDSSTRLAKYNDKGHLQEHRSYCNGSSRSQVALYTKSLLPLPI
;
A
#
# COMPACT_ATOMS: atom_id res chain seq x y z
N MET A 1 -0.46 25.97 -5.89
CA MET A 1 -0.22 24.77 -5.06
C MET A 1 -0.56 25.12 -3.63
N THR A 2 -1.72 24.70 -3.15
CA THR A 2 -2.11 24.81 -1.74
C THR A 2 -1.69 23.52 -1.05
N HIS A 3 -0.62 23.58 -0.27
CA HIS A 3 -0.16 22.45 0.56
C HIS A 3 -1.10 22.31 1.77
N GLN A 4 -1.71 21.13 1.94
CA GLN A 4 -2.43 20.79 3.17
C GLN A 4 -1.49 20.02 4.10
N LEU A 5 -1.19 20.61 5.26
CA LEU A 5 -0.59 19.90 6.38
C LEU A 5 -1.63 18.89 6.90
N MET A 6 -1.39 17.59 6.74
CA MET A 6 -2.20 16.57 7.38
C MET A 6 -1.75 16.40 8.83
N THR A 7 -2.41 17.11 9.75
CA THR A 7 -2.09 17.08 11.18
C THR A 7 -2.84 16.02 11.97
N THR A 8 -3.76 15.27 11.34
CA THR A 8 -4.67 14.35 12.06
C THR A 8 -4.94 13.07 11.27
N TRP A 9 -4.64 11.93 11.88
CA TRP A 9 -5.02 10.59 11.40
C TRP A 9 -6.14 10.03 12.29
N TRP A 10 -7.26 9.62 11.69
CA TRP A 10 -8.42 9.13 12.42
C TRP A 10 -8.41 7.59 12.50
N LEU A 11 -8.36 7.03 13.70
CA LEU A 11 -8.46 5.57 13.92
C LEU A 11 -9.75 5.22 14.67
N LYS A 12 -10.51 4.25 14.16
CA LYS A 12 -11.78 3.80 14.75
C LYS A 12 -11.54 2.61 15.69
N ARG A 13 -12.02 2.69 16.94
CA ARG A 13 -12.11 1.53 17.85
C ARG A 13 -13.56 1.27 18.25
N PRO A 14 -14.11 0.05 18.02
CA PRO A 14 -15.41 -0.32 18.55
C PRO A 14 -15.34 -0.59 20.06
N THR A 15 -16.37 -0.19 20.81
CA THR A 15 -16.61 -0.59 22.21
C THR A 15 -17.97 -1.26 22.34
N ILE A 16 -18.13 -2.11 23.37
CA ILE A 16 -19.22 -3.10 23.55
C ILE A 16 -20.61 -2.46 23.82
N GLN A 17 -20.72 -1.13 23.89
CA GLN A 17 -22.00 -0.42 23.91
C GLN A 17 -22.00 0.73 22.90
N SER A 18 -22.45 0.41 21.68
CA SER A 18 -23.03 1.25 20.59
C SER A 18 -22.81 2.79 20.52
N ARG A 19 -21.69 3.34 21.00
CA ARG A 19 -21.22 4.67 20.61
C ARG A 19 -19.81 4.58 20.07
N VAL A 20 -19.68 4.73 18.75
CA VAL A 20 -18.40 4.93 18.08
C VAL A 20 -17.91 6.32 18.46
N VAL A 21 -16.77 6.38 19.15
CA VAL A 21 -16.09 7.64 19.47
C VAL A 21 -14.81 7.66 18.66
N TRP A 22 -14.66 8.65 17.79
CA TRP A 22 -13.40 8.93 17.13
C TRP A 22 -12.41 9.45 18.18
N ARG A 23 -11.18 8.94 18.13
CA ARG A 23 -10.09 9.43 18.98
C ARG A 23 -9.03 10.02 18.06
N ASP A 24 -8.67 11.27 18.33
CA ASP A 24 -7.50 11.88 17.74
C ASP A 24 -6.24 11.20 18.26
N ILE A 25 -5.38 10.80 17.34
CA ILE A 25 -4.03 10.36 17.64
C ILE A 25 -3.14 11.56 17.32
N GLU A 26 -2.66 12.23 18.35
CA GLU A 26 -1.70 13.32 18.18
C GLU A 26 -0.39 12.76 17.63
N ALA A 27 -0.13 13.04 16.35
CA ALA A 27 1.18 12.87 15.74
C ALA A 27 2.05 14.10 16.09
N THR A 28 2.37 14.29 17.37
CA THR A 28 3.27 15.38 17.78
C THR A 28 4.65 15.19 17.15
N ASN A 29 5.16 16.25 16.50
CA ASN A 29 6.50 16.34 15.87
C ASN A 29 6.73 15.58 14.57
N LEU A 30 5.68 15.19 13.85
CA LEU A 30 5.86 14.45 12.60
C LEU A 30 5.53 15.34 11.39
N SER A 31 6.56 15.78 10.67
CA SER A 31 6.43 16.59 9.44
C SER A 31 6.18 15.72 8.21
N TYR A 32 5.22 14.78 8.28
CA TYR A 32 4.86 13.98 7.12
C TYR A 32 3.84 14.70 6.25
N LEU A 33 4.10 14.73 4.95
CA LEU A 33 3.14 15.13 3.95
C LEU A 33 2.63 13.87 3.24
N ASN A 34 1.31 13.79 3.09
CA ASN A 34 0.75 12.98 2.04
C ASN A 34 0.91 13.79 0.74
N CYS A 35 2.01 13.55 0.03
CA CYS A 35 2.34 14.26 -1.20
C CYS A 35 1.58 13.74 -2.42
N SER A 36 0.56 12.89 -2.24
CA SER A 36 -0.22 12.37 -3.36
C SER A 36 -1.46 13.20 -3.63
N GLU A 37 -1.76 13.43 -4.91
CA GLU A 37 -3.07 13.94 -5.36
C GLU A 37 -4.21 12.96 -5.04
N PHE A 38 -3.89 11.69 -4.78
CA PHE A 38 -4.81 10.64 -4.38
C PHE A 38 -4.54 10.17 -2.95
N ILE A 39 -5.59 9.77 -2.22
CA ILE A 39 -5.40 9.21 -0.88
C ILE A 39 -4.77 7.82 -1.03
N LYS A 40 -3.49 7.68 -0.66
CA LYS A 40 -2.85 6.38 -0.53
C LYS A 40 -3.35 5.67 0.72
N GLU A 41 -3.92 4.49 0.53
CA GLU A 41 -4.52 3.71 1.60
C GLU A 41 -3.45 3.07 2.49
N GLY A 42 -3.81 2.86 3.76
CA GLY A 42 -2.93 2.22 4.73
C GLY A 42 -2.99 0.70 4.63
N SER A 43 -1.84 0.06 4.75
CA SER A 43 -1.66 -1.40 4.70
C SER A 43 -1.47 -1.98 6.11
N LEU A 44 -2.27 -2.98 6.49
CA LEU A 44 -2.20 -3.62 7.81
C LEU A 44 -1.30 -4.86 7.77
N LEU A 45 -0.23 -4.86 8.57
CA LEU A 45 0.68 -5.99 8.74
C LEU A 45 1.28 -5.97 10.16
N ASN A 46 1.50 -7.12 10.80
CA ASN A 46 2.18 -7.18 12.12
C ASN A 46 1.63 -6.21 13.18
N ASP A 47 0.29 -6.13 13.29
CA ASP A 47 -0.41 -5.20 14.19
C ASP A 47 -0.06 -3.71 14.00
N ALA A 48 0.45 -3.34 12.82
CA ALA A 48 0.75 -1.97 12.45
C ALA A 48 0.08 -1.60 11.13
N ILE A 49 -0.40 -0.35 11.05
CA ILE A 49 -0.86 0.23 9.79
C ILE A 49 0.29 0.99 9.16
N HIS A 50 0.52 0.76 7.88
CA HIS A 50 1.67 1.30 7.14
C HIS A 50 1.16 2.21 6.03
N TRP A 51 1.79 3.37 5.87
CA TRP A 51 1.54 4.29 4.77
C TRP A 51 2.85 4.66 4.11
N LEU A 52 2.80 4.86 2.80
CA LEU A 52 3.87 5.57 2.11
C LEU A 52 3.69 7.07 2.40
N ALA A 53 4.74 7.73 2.90
CA ALA A 53 4.70 9.13 3.30
C ALA A 53 5.98 9.86 2.88
N PHE A 54 5.89 11.16 2.66
CA PHE A 54 7.07 12.01 2.46
C PHE A 54 7.45 12.66 3.80
N CYS A 55 8.65 12.38 4.30
CA CYS A 55 9.17 12.98 5.52
C CYS A 55 9.89 14.29 5.19
N CYS A 56 9.38 15.43 5.66
CA CYS A 56 9.98 16.74 5.36
C CYS A 56 11.31 16.95 6.06
N ASP A 57 11.51 16.38 7.25
CA ASP A 57 12.73 16.58 8.04
C ASP A 57 13.98 16.01 7.36
N VAL A 58 13.83 14.87 6.69
CA VAL A 58 14.92 14.22 5.93
C VAL A 58 14.75 14.37 4.41
N SER A 59 13.67 15.01 3.96
CA SER A 59 13.33 15.23 2.55
C SER A 59 13.33 13.95 1.71
N MET A 60 12.77 12.86 2.24
CA MET A 60 12.74 11.54 1.58
C MET A 60 11.41 10.82 1.77
N ASN A 61 11.11 9.90 0.85
CA ASN A 61 10.01 8.95 0.98
C ASN A 61 10.35 7.90 2.04
N VAL A 62 9.40 7.64 2.94
CA VAL A 62 9.49 6.63 4.00
C VAL A 62 8.21 5.81 4.06
N ILE A 63 8.28 4.65 4.71
CA ILE A 63 7.08 3.95 5.16
C ILE A 63 6.85 4.32 6.62
N LEU A 64 5.76 5.04 6.87
CA LEU A 64 5.31 5.37 8.21
C LEU A 64 4.49 4.20 8.75
N ALA A 65 4.91 3.62 9.87
CA ALA A 65 4.19 2.54 10.55
C ALA A 65 3.57 3.03 11.86
N PHE A 66 2.27 2.85 12.05
CA PHE A 66 1.57 3.07 13.31
C PHE A 66 1.29 1.75 14.00
N ASP A 67 2.00 1.48 15.10
CA ASP A 67 1.82 0.30 15.94
C ASP A 67 0.50 0.41 16.72
N LEU A 68 -0.46 -0.47 16.45
CA LEU A 68 -1.79 -0.46 17.08
C LEU A 68 -1.75 -0.85 18.56
N THR A 69 -0.72 -1.57 18.98
CA THR A 69 -0.52 -2.06 20.35
C THR A 69 0.11 -0.98 21.22
N LYS A 70 1.21 -0.40 20.75
CA LYS A 70 1.94 0.68 21.43
C LYS A 70 1.31 2.05 21.23
N SER A 71 0.46 2.19 20.21
CA SER A 71 -0.13 3.47 19.78
C SER A 71 0.95 4.51 19.48
N SER A 72 1.98 4.10 18.73
CA SER A 72 3.15 4.92 18.41
C SER A 72 3.54 4.79 16.94
N PHE A 73 4.10 5.87 16.39
CA PHE A 73 4.65 5.87 15.05
C PHE A 73 6.12 5.43 15.03
N SER A 74 6.54 4.80 13.94
CA SER A 74 7.94 4.50 13.63
C SER A 74 8.16 4.54 12.13
N ASP A 75 9.33 5.02 11.70
CA ASP A 75 9.71 5.01 10.29
C ASP A 75 10.37 3.70 9.89
N ILE A 76 10.13 3.31 8.66
CA ILE A 76 10.86 2.26 7.96
C ILE A 76 11.44 2.88 6.70
N LEU A 77 12.76 2.83 6.59
CA LEU A 77 13.46 3.37 5.43
C LEU A 77 13.20 2.51 4.20
N LEU A 78 12.89 3.17 3.09
CA LEU A 78 12.85 2.56 1.77
C LEU A 78 14.27 2.25 1.27
N LEU A 79 14.42 1.27 0.37
CA LEU A 79 15.67 1.11 -0.38
C LEU A 79 16.03 2.40 -1.10
N VAL A 80 17.34 2.66 -1.23
CA VAL A 80 17.88 3.81 -1.96
C VAL A 80 17.38 3.83 -3.42
N GLU A 81 17.17 2.66 -4.01
CA GLU A 81 16.62 2.53 -5.37
C GLU A 81 15.24 3.19 -5.51
N PHE A 82 14.41 3.19 -4.46
CA PHE A 82 13.09 3.83 -4.47
C PHE A 82 13.13 5.36 -4.41
N LEU A 83 14.27 5.95 -4.01
CA LEU A 83 14.41 7.41 -3.93
C LEU A 83 14.47 8.07 -5.31
N ASN A 84 14.75 7.30 -6.36
CA ASN A 84 14.79 7.80 -7.74
C ASN A 84 13.41 7.83 -8.41
N TYR A 85 12.40 7.23 -7.80
CA TYR A 85 11.05 7.19 -8.35
C TYR A 85 10.18 8.28 -7.73
N ASP A 86 9.32 8.87 -8.56
CA ASP A 86 8.32 9.83 -8.12
C ASP A 86 7.39 9.17 -7.09
N PHE A 87 7.02 9.92 -6.05
CA PHE A 87 6.14 9.42 -4.99
C PHE A 87 4.86 8.82 -5.58
N GLU A 88 4.26 9.44 -6.58
CA GLU A 88 3.01 9.01 -7.23
C GLU A 88 3.10 7.66 -7.96
N SER A 89 4.32 7.24 -8.31
CA SER A 89 4.54 5.97 -9.00
C SER A 89 4.64 4.78 -8.04
N CYS A 90 4.72 5.03 -6.73
CA CYS A 90 4.95 4.01 -5.71
C CYS A 90 3.66 3.65 -4.95
N TYR A 91 3.35 2.37 -4.84
CA TYR A 91 2.17 1.84 -4.16
C TYR A 91 2.60 0.87 -3.07
N LEU A 92 2.14 1.11 -1.85
CA LEU A 92 2.45 0.26 -0.69
C LEU A 92 1.28 -0.69 -0.43
N GLU A 93 1.58 -1.98 -0.39
CA GLU A 93 0.59 -3.03 -0.21
C GLU A 93 1.13 -4.17 0.66
N VAL A 94 0.27 -5.13 0.99
CA VAL A 94 0.67 -6.39 1.65
C VAL A 94 0.46 -7.52 0.65
N LEU A 95 1.55 -8.17 0.25
CA LEU A 95 1.53 -9.28 -0.68
C LEU A 95 1.76 -10.58 0.09
N GLY A 96 0.69 -11.36 0.29
CA GLY A 96 0.72 -12.48 1.22
C GLY A 96 0.88 -11.98 2.66
N ASP A 97 2.01 -12.29 3.28
CA ASP A 97 2.35 -11.85 4.65
C ASP A 97 3.54 -10.87 4.67
N LEU A 98 3.93 -10.34 3.51
CA LEU A 98 5.07 -9.45 3.36
C LEU A 98 4.63 -8.05 2.95
N LEU A 99 5.34 -7.04 3.46
CA LEU A 99 5.16 -5.67 3.01
C LEU A 99 5.74 -5.55 1.61
N SER A 100 5.00 -4.93 0.69
CA SER A 100 5.37 -4.84 -0.71
C SER A 100 5.26 -3.41 -1.23
N VAL A 101 6.20 -3.03 -2.09
CA VAL A 101 6.15 -1.77 -2.84
C VAL A 101 6.13 -2.11 -4.33
N SER A 102 5.10 -1.62 -5.00
CA SER A 102 4.97 -1.69 -6.45
C SER A 102 5.29 -0.34 -7.05
N VAL A 103 6.18 -0.33 -8.04
CA VAL A 103 6.64 0.89 -8.72
C VAL A 103 6.20 0.83 -10.16
N VAL A 104 5.49 1.87 -10.59
CA VAL A 104 5.06 2.03 -11.96
C VAL A 104 6.11 2.82 -12.73
N GLU A 105 6.69 2.21 -13.75
CA GLU A 105 7.66 2.84 -14.63
C GLU A 105 7.00 3.61 -15.79
N TRP A 106 7.78 4.48 -16.44
CA TRP A 106 7.30 5.28 -17.58
C TRP A 106 6.91 4.44 -18.81
N ASN A 107 7.51 3.26 -18.97
CA ASN A 107 7.11 2.29 -19.99
C ASN A 107 5.84 1.51 -19.59
N HIS A 108 5.14 1.97 -18.55
CA HIS A 108 3.98 1.36 -17.91
C HIS A 108 4.24 0.01 -17.25
N SER A 109 5.48 -0.50 -17.21
CA SER A 109 5.77 -1.74 -16.48
C SER A 109 5.61 -1.52 -14.97
N VAL A 110 5.26 -2.58 -14.26
CA VAL A 110 5.13 -2.55 -12.81
C VAL A 110 6.17 -3.48 -12.22
N GLU A 111 7.08 -2.91 -11.43
CA GLU A 111 8.06 -3.67 -10.67
C GLU A 111 7.60 -3.82 -9.23
N THR A 112 7.48 -5.06 -8.76
CA THR A 112 7.04 -5.33 -7.40
C THR A 112 8.18 -5.88 -6.55
N TRP A 113 8.38 -5.23 -5.42
CA TRP A 113 9.38 -5.57 -4.41
C TRP A 113 8.69 -6.01 -3.13
N VAL A 114 9.27 -6.96 -2.41
CA VAL A 114 8.78 -7.39 -1.09
C VAL A 114 9.89 -7.30 -0.05
N MET A 115 9.53 -6.94 1.17
CA MET A 115 10.43 -6.93 2.32
C MET A 115 10.38 -8.30 3.00
N GLU A 116 11.38 -9.14 2.74
CA GLU A 116 11.44 -10.52 3.26
C GLU A 116 11.57 -10.56 4.78
N GLU A 117 12.27 -9.60 5.36
CA GLU A 117 12.41 -9.45 6.81
C GLU A 117 11.87 -8.09 7.25
N TYR A 118 10.81 -8.13 8.06
CA TYR A 118 10.07 -6.94 8.48
C TYR A 118 10.95 -5.91 9.19
N LYS A 119 10.86 -4.64 8.74
CA LYS A 119 11.66 -3.48 9.16
C LYS A 119 13.16 -3.56 8.87
N VAL A 120 13.61 -4.52 8.07
CA VAL A 120 15.01 -4.61 7.64
C VAL A 120 15.15 -4.05 6.22
N GLN A 121 15.75 -2.87 6.08
CA GLN A 121 15.88 -2.18 4.80
C GLN A 121 16.63 -2.98 3.73
N LEU A 122 17.58 -3.83 4.11
CA LEU A 122 18.35 -4.62 3.14
C LEU A 122 17.66 -5.95 2.75
N SER A 123 16.49 -6.25 3.30
CA SER A 123 15.75 -7.49 3.01
C SER A 123 14.79 -7.37 1.81
N TRP A 124 14.68 -6.17 1.23
CA TRP A 124 13.88 -5.94 0.05
C TRP A 124 14.42 -6.75 -1.14
N THR A 125 13.55 -7.56 -1.74
CA THR A 125 13.87 -8.39 -2.90
C THR A 125 12.86 -8.12 -4.01
N LYS A 126 13.36 -8.00 -5.24
CA LYS A 126 12.52 -7.86 -6.44
C LYS A 126 11.86 -9.19 -6.74
N THR A 127 10.53 -9.21 -6.78
CA THR A 127 9.76 -10.44 -6.96
C THR A 127 9.27 -10.63 -8.38
N SER A 128 8.91 -9.55 -9.06
CA SER A 128 8.31 -9.63 -10.39
C SER A 128 8.40 -8.31 -11.13
N VAL A 129 8.37 -8.42 -12.46
CA VAL A 129 8.16 -7.31 -13.38
C VAL A 129 6.99 -7.69 -14.25
N VAL A 130 5.87 -7.00 -14.07
CA VAL A 130 4.70 -7.17 -14.93
C VAL A 130 4.86 -6.22 -16.11
N SER A 131 5.09 -6.80 -17.30
CA SER A 131 5.08 -6.03 -18.54
C SER A 131 3.65 -5.74 -18.95
N THR A 132 3.37 -4.47 -19.20
CA THR A 132 2.06 -3.97 -19.59
C THR A 132 1.93 -3.80 -21.10
N GLU A 133 2.78 -4.45 -21.91
CA GLU A 133 2.64 -4.51 -23.37
C GLU A 133 1.24 -4.94 -23.84
N ASN A 134 0.52 -5.70 -23.01
CA ASN A 134 -0.86 -6.14 -23.27
C ASN A 134 -1.94 -5.29 -22.59
N ILE A 135 -1.55 -4.27 -21.82
CA ILE A 135 -2.47 -3.29 -21.22
C ILE A 135 -2.55 -2.08 -22.17
N PRO A 136 -3.75 -1.57 -22.50
CA PRO A 136 -3.89 -0.33 -23.26
C PRO A 136 -3.08 0.83 -22.66
N ALA A 137 -2.46 1.63 -23.53
CA ALA A 137 -1.66 2.78 -23.14
C ALA A 137 -2.43 3.71 -22.19
N GLY A 138 -1.78 4.11 -21.08
CA GLY A 138 -2.37 4.96 -20.05
C GLY A 138 -3.15 4.24 -18.96
N TRP A 139 -3.15 2.89 -18.93
CA TRP A 139 -3.69 2.12 -17.81
C TRP A 139 -2.58 1.53 -16.94
N PHE A 140 -2.84 1.49 -15.63
CA PHE A 140 -1.90 1.00 -14.63
C PHE A 140 -2.37 -0.32 -14.06
N PHE A 141 -1.46 -1.24 -13.78
CA PHE A 141 -1.76 -2.45 -13.03
C PHE A 141 -1.45 -2.23 -11.55
N PHE A 142 -2.42 -2.58 -10.70
CA PHE A 142 -2.30 -2.52 -9.26
C PHE A 142 -2.41 -3.94 -8.72
N PRO A 143 -1.33 -4.52 -8.16
CA PRO A 143 -1.42 -5.82 -7.54
C PRO A 143 -2.44 -5.81 -6.39
N ILE A 144 -2.92 -7.01 -6.05
CA ILE A 144 -3.84 -7.25 -4.94
C ILE A 144 -3.31 -8.40 -4.08
N CYS A 145 -2.92 -9.49 -4.74
CA CYS A 145 -2.37 -10.65 -4.03
C CYS A 145 -1.52 -11.51 -4.98
N SER A 146 -0.69 -12.37 -4.40
CA SER A 146 0.04 -13.41 -5.10
C SER A 146 -0.36 -14.80 -4.59
N THR A 147 -0.17 -15.79 -5.43
CA THR A 147 -0.32 -17.21 -5.05
C THR A 147 1.02 -17.79 -4.65
N LYS A 148 1.00 -18.92 -3.94
CA LYS A 148 2.22 -19.70 -3.65
C LYS A 148 2.98 -20.14 -4.92
N GLY A 149 2.30 -20.21 -6.06
CA GLY A 149 2.90 -20.53 -7.36
C GLY A 149 3.55 -19.34 -8.06
N GLY A 150 3.53 -18.14 -7.46
CA GLY A 150 4.09 -16.93 -8.04
C GLY A 150 3.15 -16.18 -8.98
N ASP A 151 1.94 -16.70 -9.26
CA ASP A 151 0.93 -15.95 -10.02
C ASP A 151 0.50 -14.71 -9.23
N ILE A 152 0.36 -13.58 -9.91
CA ILE A 152 -0.02 -12.27 -9.36
C ILE A 152 -1.39 -11.90 -9.87
N PHE A 153 -2.27 -11.50 -8.96
CA PHE A 153 -3.59 -10.99 -9.26
C PHE A 153 -3.63 -9.50 -8.94
N GLY A 154 -4.29 -8.74 -9.80
CA GLY A 154 -4.44 -7.32 -9.59
C GLY A 154 -5.53 -6.73 -10.48
N THR A 155 -5.77 -5.44 -10.31
CA THR A 155 -6.72 -4.69 -11.13
C THR A 155 -5.97 -3.77 -12.06
N ASP A 156 -6.49 -3.53 -13.26
CA ASP A 156 -6.04 -2.37 -14.03
C ASP A 156 -6.72 -1.09 -13.50
N SER A 157 -6.43 0.08 -14.08
CA SER A 157 -7.07 1.35 -13.74
C SER A 157 -8.57 1.41 -14.04
N SER A 158 -9.18 0.29 -14.45
CA SER A 158 -10.62 0.09 -14.61
C SER A 158 -11.17 -0.95 -13.62
N THR A 159 -12.36 -1.52 -13.88
CA THR A 159 -12.96 -2.59 -13.07
C THR A 159 -12.62 -4.00 -13.58
N ARG A 160 -11.42 -4.17 -14.13
CA ARG A 160 -10.97 -5.46 -14.67
C ARG A 160 -9.96 -6.08 -13.73
N LEU A 161 -10.11 -7.39 -13.52
CA LEU A 161 -9.12 -8.21 -12.83
C LEU A 161 -8.21 -8.84 -13.87
N ALA A 162 -6.91 -8.76 -13.63
CA ALA A 162 -5.89 -9.41 -14.42
C ALA A 162 -5.12 -10.42 -13.56
N LYS A 163 -4.76 -11.54 -14.18
CA LYS A 163 -3.87 -12.55 -13.64
C LYS A 163 -2.60 -12.57 -14.47
N TYR A 164 -1.47 -12.42 -13.82
CA TYR A 164 -0.14 -12.59 -14.38
C TYR A 164 0.51 -13.83 -13.78
N ASN A 165 1.38 -14.49 -14.54
CA ASN A 165 2.23 -15.54 -13.96
C ASN A 165 3.46 -14.93 -13.28
N ASP A 166 4.26 -15.80 -12.66
CA ASP A 166 5.56 -15.50 -12.04
C ASP A 166 6.57 -14.78 -12.96
N LYS A 167 6.40 -14.91 -14.28
CA LYS A 167 7.20 -14.23 -15.31
C LYS A 167 6.62 -12.89 -15.76
N GLY A 168 5.53 -12.44 -15.14
CA GLY A 168 4.88 -11.18 -15.50
C GLY A 168 4.12 -11.21 -16.83
N HIS A 169 3.79 -12.40 -17.34
CA HIS A 169 2.96 -12.55 -18.54
C HIS A 169 1.48 -12.63 -18.18
N LEU A 170 0.65 -11.87 -18.89
CA LEU A 170 -0.80 -11.88 -18.73
C LEU A 170 -1.38 -13.25 -19.11
N GLN A 171 -2.11 -13.87 -18.19
CA GLN A 171 -2.77 -15.16 -18.39
C GLN A 171 -4.28 -15.00 -18.54
N GLU A 172 -4.90 -14.16 -17.71
CA GLU A 172 -6.33 -13.89 -17.76
C GLU A 172 -6.61 -12.41 -17.54
N HIS A 173 -7.61 -11.88 -18.27
CA HIS A 173 -8.10 -10.52 -18.11
C HIS A 173 -9.62 -10.52 -18.23
N ARG A 174 -10.32 -10.13 -17.15
CA ARG A 174 -11.79 -10.20 -17.09
C ARG A 174 -12.37 -8.91 -16.56
N SER A 175 -13.37 -8.38 -17.25
CA SER A 175 -14.16 -7.21 -16.80
C SER A 175 -15.35 -7.68 -16.00
N TYR A 176 -15.50 -7.19 -14.77
CA TYR A 176 -16.61 -7.57 -13.89
C TYR A 176 -17.68 -6.47 -13.77
N CYS A 177 -17.36 -5.23 -14.14
CA CYS A 177 -18.28 -4.09 -14.16
C CYS A 177 -18.06 -3.22 -15.41
N ASN A 178 -19.01 -2.32 -15.69
CA ASN A 178 -18.96 -1.35 -16.79
C ASN A 178 -18.80 0.10 -16.30
N GLY A 179 -18.45 0.31 -15.01
CA GLY A 179 -18.43 1.62 -14.37
C GLY A 179 -17.10 1.89 -13.66
N SER A 180 -16.57 3.11 -13.82
CA SER A 180 -15.27 3.52 -13.30
C SER A 180 -15.39 4.18 -11.92
N SER A 181 -14.99 3.47 -10.87
CA SER A 181 -14.38 4.08 -9.66
C SER A 181 -14.11 2.99 -8.63
N ARG A 182 -12.84 2.77 -8.31
CA ARG A 182 -12.41 2.01 -7.13
C ARG A 182 -12.61 2.93 -5.92
N SER A 183 -13.38 2.51 -4.94
CA SER A 183 -13.43 3.15 -3.63
C SER A 183 -13.20 2.04 -2.62
N GLN A 184 -11.96 1.92 -2.12
CA GLN A 184 -11.65 1.00 -1.04
C GLN A 184 -11.71 1.77 0.28
N VAL A 185 -12.28 1.10 1.28
CA VAL A 185 -12.37 1.59 2.65
C VAL A 185 -11.87 0.46 3.52
N ALA A 186 -10.68 0.63 4.09
CA ALA A 186 -10.16 -0.31 5.08
C ALA A 186 -10.83 -0.04 6.44
N LEU A 187 -11.60 -1.02 6.94
CA LEU A 187 -12.17 -0.99 8.29
C LEU A 187 -11.45 -1.99 9.17
N TYR A 188 -10.59 -1.50 10.06
CA TYR A 188 -10.04 -2.33 11.14
C TYR A 188 -11.04 -2.45 12.29
N THR A 189 -11.41 -3.68 12.63
CA THR A 189 -12.29 -3.99 13.78
C THR A 189 -11.55 -4.98 14.67
N LYS A 190 -11.09 -4.55 15.85
CA LYS A 190 -10.44 -5.45 16.81
C LYS A 190 -11.48 -6.43 17.37
N SER A 191 -11.36 -7.71 17.03
CA SER A 191 -12.14 -8.79 17.63
C SER A 191 -11.49 -9.22 18.96
N LEU A 192 -12.29 -9.39 20.01
CA LEU A 192 -11.85 -10.06 21.25
C LEU A 192 -12.04 -11.59 21.17
N LEU A 193 -12.59 -12.09 20.06
CA LEU A 193 -12.79 -13.51 19.84
C LEU A 193 -11.61 -14.05 19.02
N PRO A 194 -10.97 -15.15 19.46
CA PRO A 194 -9.97 -15.83 18.64
C PRO A 194 -10.62 -16.33 17.35
N LEU A 195 -9.88 -16.26 16.24
CA LEU A 195 -10.31 -16.86 14.99
C LEU A 195 -10.33 -18.40 15.17
N PRO A 196 -11.36 -19.10 14.69
CA PRO A 196 -11.38 -20.56 14.75
C PRO A 196 -10.19 -21.12 13.98
N ILE A 197 -9.48 -22.05 14.63
CA ILE A 197 -8.38 -22.84 14.09
C ILE A 197 -8.94 -23.89 13.12
#